data_AF-A0A427YFL3-F1
#
_entry.id   AF-A0A427YFL3-F1
#
_cell.length_a   1.000
_cell.length_b   1.000
_cell.length_c   1.000
_cell.angle_alpha   90.00
_cell.angle_beta   90.00
_cell.angle_gamma   90.00
#
_symmetry.space_group_name_H-M   'P 1'
#
loop_
_entity.id
_entity.type
_entity.pdbx_description
1 polymer ?
#
loop_
_entity_poly.entity_id
_entity_poly.type
_entity_poly.pdbx_seq_one_letter_code
_entity_poly.pdbx_strand_id
1 'polypeptide(L)'
;MLHVPEGIHFIKMELKAGDVLFFHGSVVHSSGPNVSKDRFRRSLVLHYVPQTSVEVAKFYLPLISPNGEEIMVGESPSRGPCGEFWPAEEGSMVAIA
;
A
#
# COMPACT_ATOMS: atom_id res chain seq x y z
N MET A 1 -1.02 10.89 11.96
CA MET A 1 -1.70 11.47 10.78
C MET A 1 -0.60 11.95 9.85
N LEU A 2 -0.72 11.77 8.53
CA LEU A 2 0.31 12.21 7.60
C LEU A 2 0.49 13.74 7.71
N HIS A 3 1.70 14.21 7.99
CA HIS A 3 2.02 15.63 7.94
C HIS A 3 2.11 16.01 6.46
N VAL A 4 1.24 16.91 6.01
CA VAL A 4 1.13 17.26 4.60
C VAL A 4 1.50 18.74 4.42
N PRO A 5 2.35 19.06 3.43
CA PRO A 5 2.72 20.45 3.14
C PRO A 5 1.50 21.33 2.89
N GLU A 6 1.66 22.62 3.18
CA GLU A 6 0.62 23.63 2.93
C GLU A 6 0.23 23.66 1.44
N GLY A 7 -1.06 23.84 1.16
CA GLY A 7 -1.60 23.90 -0.20
C GLY A 7 -1.92 22.54 -0.84
N ILE A 8 -1.67 21.41 -0.16
CA ILE A 8 -2.09 20.08 -0.64
C ILE A 8 -3.47 19.73 -0.10
N HIS A 9 -4.38 19.37 -1.02
CA HIS A 9 -5.72 18.93 -0.68
C HIS A 9 -5.82 17.41 -0.62
N PHE A 10 -6.35 16.89 0.49
CA PHE A 10 -6.69 15.47 0.60
C PHE A 10 -7.96 15.16 -0.17
N ILE A 11 -7.91 14.07 -0.94
CA ILE A 11 -9.10 13.53 -1.59
C ILE A 11 -9.48 12.23 -0.88
N LYS A 12 -10.69 12.19 -0.31
CA LYS A 12 -11.23 10.99 0.31
C LYS A 12 -11.91 10.13 -0.76
N MET A 13 -11.43 8.89 -0.90
CA MET A 13 -12.07 7.91 -1.78
C MET A 13 -13.18 7.17 -1.03
N GLU A 14 -14.43 7.38 -1.47
CA GLU A 14 -15.59 6.66 -0.96
C GLU A 14 -15.94 5.53 -1.91
N LEU A 15 -15.84 4.29 -1.43
CA LEU A 15 -16.02 3.08 -2.21
C LEU A 15 -17.15 2.23 -1.62
N LYS A 16 -17.99 1.67 -2.50
CA LYS A 16 -18.95 0.63 -2.16
C LYS A 16 -18.28 -0.76 -2.24
N ALA A 17 -18.96 -1.77 -1.70
CA ALA A 17 -18.48 -3.15 -1.82
C ALA A 17 -18.43 -3.55 -3.31
N GLY A 18 -17.25 -3.99 -3.77
CA GLY A 18 -17.00 -4.35 -5.17
C GLY A 18 -16.34 -3.25 -5.99
N ASP A 19 -16.31 -2.00 -5.52
CA ASP A 19 -15.57 -0.94 -6.20
C ASP A 19 -14.05 -1.18 -6.06
N VAL A 20 -13.31 -0.81 -7.10
CA VAL A 20 -11.85 -0.98 -7.17
C VAL A 20 -11.19 0.37 -7.40
N LEU A 21 -10.16 0.66 -6.62
CA LEU A 21 -9.30 1.83 -6.80
C LEU A 21 -7.94 1.36 -7.32
N PHE A 22 -7.58 1.82 -8.52
CA PHE A 22 -6.22 1.72 -9.04
C PHE A 22 -5.46 3.01 -8.73
N PHE A 23 -4.24 2.88 -8.20
CA PHE A 23 -3.35 4.01 -7.97
C PHE A 23 -1.90 3.59 -8.20
N HIS A 24 -1.07 4.56 -8.59
CA HIS A 24 0.35 4.32 -8.81
C HIS A 24 1.10 4.21 -7.48
N GLY A 25 2.16 3.39 -7.41
CA GLY A 25 2.93 3.17 -6.18
C GLY A 25 3.61 4.42 -5.60
N SER A 26 3.70 5.50 -6.38
CA SER A 26 4.22 6.80 -5.94
C SER A 26 3.14 7.75 -5.41
N VAL A 27 1.86 7.39 -5.46
CA VAL A 27 0.79 8.22 -4.88
C VAL A 27 0.89 8.14 -3.37
N VAL A 28 1.06 9.29 -2.73
CA VAL A 28 1.01 9.39 -1.27
C VAL A 28 -0.42 9.13 -0.82
N HIS A 29 -0.61 8.11 0.02
CA HIS A 29 -1.92 7.70 0.51
C HIS A 29 -1.80 7.20 1.95
N SER A 30 -2.92 7.25 2.66
CA SER A 30 -3.04 6.69 4.01
C SER A 30 -4.49 6.29 4.24
N SER A 31 -4.71 5.35 5.15
CA SER A 31 -6.05 5.06 5.62
C SER A 31 -6.36 5.87 6.87
N GLY A 32 -7.54 6.50 6.90
CA GLY A 32 -8.05 7.15 8.12
C GLY A 32 -8.49 6.11 9.15
N PRO A 33 -8.51 6.47 10.46
CA PRO A 33 -8.96 5.58 11.52
C PRO A 33 -10.43 5.20 11.29
N ASN A 34 -10.77 3.95 11.61
CA ASN A 34 -12.16 3.54 11.66
C ASN A 34 -12.76 3.94 13.01
N VAL A 35 -13.59 4.97 13.02
CA VAL A 35 -14.24 5.51 14.23
C VAL A 35 -15.63 4.90 14.49
N SER A 36 -16.04 3.92 13.69
CA SER A 36 -17.33 3.23 13.86
C SER A 36 -17.29 2.34 15.10
N LYS A 37 -18.43 2.21 15.81
CA LYS A 37 -18.53 1.37 17.02
C LYS A 37 -18.78 -0.10 16.73
N ASP A 38 -19.32 -0.41 15.56
CA ASP A 38 -19.93 -1.70 15.23
C ASP A 38 -19.66 -2.15 13.78
N ARG A 39 -18.77 -1.44 13.07
CA ARG A 39 -18.44 -1.73 11.67
C ARG A 39 -16.95 -1.92 11.46
N PHE A 40 -16.62 -2.87 10.59
CA PHE A 40 -15.26 -3.10 10.09
C PHE A 40 -15.16 -2.68 8.62
N ARG A 41 -14.01 -2.14 8.22
CA ARG A 41 -13.67 -1.92 6.81
C ARG A 41 -12.75 -3.06 6.35
N ARG A 42 -13.21 -3.83 5.36
CA ARG A 42 -12.40 -4.88 4.71
C ARG A 42 -11.96 -4.40 3.33
N SER A 43 -10.74 -4.73 2.96
CA SER A 43 -10.15 -4.44 1.64
C SER A 43 -9.31 -5.63 1.19
N LEU A 44 -9.34 -5.90 -0.11
CA LEU A 44 -8.38 -6.77 -0.78
C LEU A 44 -7.41 -5.87 -1.54
N VAL A 45 -6.11 -6.01 -1.31
CA VAL A 45 -5.07 -5.20 -1.94
C VAL A 45 -4.21 -6.11 -2.81
N LEU A 46 -4.05 -5.74 -4.08
CA LEU A 46 -3.21 -6.45 -5.04
C LEU A 46 -2.13 -5.50 -5.54
N HIS A 47 -0.88 -5.97 -5.52
CA HIS A 47 0.27 -5.23 -6.03
C HIS A 47 0.67 -5.82 -7.38
N TYR A 48 0.82 -4.95 -8.37
CA TYR A 48 1.28 -5.31 -9.70
C TYR A 48 2.62 -4.63 -9.97
N VAL A 49 3.53 -5.38 -10.59
CA VAL A 49 4.85 -4.87 -10.98
C VAL A 49 5.11 -5.21 -12.45
N PRO A 50 5.92 -4.42 -13.18
CA PRO A 50 6.35 -4.77 -14.53
C PRO A 50 7.03 -6.14 -14.55
N GLN A 51 6.83 -6.92 -15.62
CA GLN A 51 7.53 -8.20 -15.81
C GLN A 51 9.06 -8.05 -15.82
N THR A 52 9.57 -6.86 -16.16
CA THR A 52 11.00 -6.52 -16.15
C THR A 52 11.55 -6.18 -14.76
N SER A 53 10.74 -6.30 -13.70
CA SER A 53 11.19 -6.03 -12.33
C SER A 53 12.17 -7.10 -11.88
N VAL A 54 13.27 -6.67 -11.25
CA VAL A 54 14.38 -7.57 -10.88
C VAL A 54 14.38 -7.93 -9.40
N GLU A 55 13.68 -7.17 -8.56
CA GLU A 55 13.58 -7.40 -7.12
C GLU A 55 12.27 -6.89 -6.52
N VAL A 56 11.80 -7.54 -5.45
CA VAL A 56 10.65 -7.11 -4.63
C VAL A 56 10.91 -7.41 -3.15
N ALA A 57 10.12 -6.83 -2.24
CA ALA A 57 10.20 -7.22 -0.82
C ALA A 57 9.83 -8.70 -0.67
N LYS A 58 10.53 -9.43 0.22
CA LYS A 58 10.33 -10.89 0.41
C LYS A 58 8.87 -11.31 0.64
N PHE A 59 8.07 -10.45 1.24
CA PHE A 59 6.65 -10.71 1.55
C PHE A 59 5.75 -10.75 0.31
N TYR A 60 6.25 -10.30 -0.85
CA TYR A 60 5.57 -10.36 -2.14
C TYR A 60 6.00 -11.57 -2.98
N LEU A 61 6.91 -12.41 -2.49
CA LEU A 61 7.35 -13.61 -3.19
C LEU A 61 6.54 -14.85 -2.74
N PRO A 62 6.21 -15.76 -3.66
CA PRO A 62 6.45 -15.67 -5.12
C PRO A 62 5.48 -14.68 -5.80
N LEU A 63 5.93 -14.09 -6.93
CA LEU A 63 5.04 -13.35 -7.82
C LEU A 63 4.18 -14.32 -8.64
N ILE A 64 3.00 -13.89 -9.07
CA ILE A 64 2.10 -14.71 -9.91
C ILE A 64 2.01 -14.09 -11.30
N SER A 65 2.34 -14.89 -12.32
CA SER A 65 2.22 -14.51 -13.73
C SER A 65 0.74 -14.41 -14.15
N PRO A 66 0.43 -13.73 -15.28
CA PRO A 66 -0.93 -13.73 -15.83
C PRO A 66 -1.49 -15.14 -16.13
N ASN A 67 -0.62 -16.13 -16.33
CA ASN A 67 -1.00 -17.53 -16.55
C ASN A 67 -1.09 -18.35 -15.25
N GLY A 68 -0.87 -17.73 -14.09
CA GLY A 68 -0.92 -18.39 -12.79
C GLY A 68 0.37 -19.08 -12.35
N GLU A 69 1.48 -18.85 -13.05
CA GLU A 69 2.78 -19.44 -12.71
C GLU A 69 3.50 -18.62 -11.63
N GLU A 70 4.18 -19.30 -10.71
CA GLU A 70 5.01 -18.66 -9.70
C GLU A 70 6.34 -18.17 -10.31
N ILE A 71 6.70 -16.92 -10.04
CA ILE A 71 7.93 -16.27 -10.51
C ILE A 71 8.73 -15.79 -9.30
N MET A 72 10.01 -16.17 -9.27
CA MET A 72 10.98 -15.68 -8.30
C MET A 72 11.84 -14.57 -8.93
N VAL A 73 12.09 -13.52 -8.15
CA VAL A 73 13.01 -12.42 -8.46
C VAL A 73 13.87 -12.14 -7.23
N GLY A 74 14.79 -11.17 -7.31
CA GLY A 74 15.62 -10.77 -6.16
C GLY A 74 14.80 -10.29 -4.97
N GLU A 75 15.36 -10.41 -3.77
CA GLU A 75 14.82 -9.77 -2.56
C GLU A 75 15.41 -8.36 -2.43
N SER A 76 14.55 -7.35 -2.41
CA SER A 76 14.96 -5.96 -2.13
C SER A 76 15.34 -5.83 -0.64
N PRO A 77 16.54 -5.31 -0.30
CA PRO A 77 17.08 -5.30 1.07
C PRO A 77 16.35 -4.38 2.06
N SER A 78 15.50 -3.47 1.61
CA SER A 78 15.05 -2.30 2.39
C SER A 78 13.53 -2.16 2.58
N ARG A 79 12.79 -3.24 2.86
CA ARG A 79 11.35 -3.12 3.22
C ARG A 79 10.91 -4.06 4.35
N GLY A 80 10.29 -3.46 5.36
CA GLY A 80 9.54 -4.17 6.40
C GLY A 80 8.19 -4.68 5.88
N PRO A 81 7.45 -5.45 6.69
CA PRO A 81 6.12 -5.91 6.32
C PRO A 81 5.17 -4.73 6.06
N CYS A 82 4.21 -4.93 5.15
CA CYS A 82 3.16 -3.95 4.90
C CYS A 82 2.39 -3.66 6.20
N GLY A 83 2.21 -2.38 6.52
CA GLY A 83 1.52 -1.93 7.74
C GLY A 83 2.42 -1.65 8.94
N GLU A 84 3.74 -1.84 8.84
CA GLU A 84 4.67 -1.32 9.84
C GLU A 84 4.89 0.18 9.66
N PHE A 85 4.73 0.92 10.76
CA PHE A 85 4.96 2.35 10.79
C PHE A 85 6.46 2.63 10.95
N TRP A 86 7.02 3.42 10.05
CA TRP A 86 8.37 3.93 10.21
C TRP A 86 8.32 5.14 11.15
N PRO A 87 9.23 5.25 12.12
CA PRO A 87 9.39 6.48 12.88
C PRO A 87 9.90 7.54 11.91
N ALA A 88 9.00 8.39 11.43
CA ALA A 88 9.41 9.68 10.88
C ALA A 88 9.51 10.68 12.05
N GLU A 89 10.18 11.81 11.81
CA GLU A 89 10.43 12.83 12.85
C GLU A 89 9.17 13.14 13.67
N GLU A 90 9.39 13.49 14.93
CA GLU A 90 8.40 13.62 16.00
C GLU A 90 7.07 14.20 15.49
N GLY A 91 6.06 13.33 15.36
CA GLY A 91 4.71 13.70 14.93
C GLY A 91 4.29 13.28 13.51
N SER A 92 5.17 12.67 12.71
CA SER A 92 4.81 12.16 11.38
C SER A 92 4.78 10.63 11.34
N MET A 93 3.64 10.08 10.88
CA MET A 93 3.47 8.66 10.61
C MET A 93 3.10 8.53 9.14
N VAL A 94 3.98 7.94 8.33
CA VAL A 94 3.71 7.64 6.93
C VAL A 94 3.55 6.12 6.82
N ALA A 95 2.36 5.67 6.47
CA ALA A 95 2.17 4.31 5.99
C ALA A 95 2.33 4.36 4.47
N ILE A 96 3.46 3.86 3.96
CA ILE A 96 3.61 3.55 2.54
C ILE A 96 3.36 2.05 2.43
N ALA A 97 2.29 1.65 1.73
CA ALA A 97 2.08 0.24 1.39
C ALA A 97 3.15 -0.25 0.41
#